data_AF-A0A7S3RQX0-F1
#
_entry.id   AF-A0A7S3RQX0-F1
#
_cell.length_a   1.000
_cell.length_b   1.000
_cell.length_c   1.000
_cell.angle_alpha   90.00
_cell.angle_beta   90.00
_cell.angle_gamma   90.00
#
_symmetry.space_group_name_H-M   'P 1'
#
loop_
_entity.id
_entity.type
_entity.pdbx_description
1 polymer ?
#
loop_
_entity_poly.entity_id
_entity_poly.type
_entity_poly.pdbx_seq_one_letter_code
_entity_poly.pdbx_strand_id
1 'polypeptide(L)'
;MASSAPAPLASERGFASIQAAREQEHAGRQTTSVKDIERIHQRLADVFKTGRTKQYEWRAAQLRGLRRLVLENSEAIHSALEADLGRPKVEGFIAEVSAVVAELDHTLKHLKGW
;
A
#
# COMPACT_ATOMS: atom_id res chain seq x y z
N MET A 1 -6.46 40.34 -35.45
CA MET A 1 -5.62 39.27 -36.01
C MET A 1 -5.23 38.34 -34.87
N ALA A 2 -5.84 37.16 -34.77
CA ALA A 2 -5.53 36.21 -33.71
C ALA A 2 -4.35 35.34 -34.16
N SER A 3 -3.21 35.52 -33.49
CA SER A 3 -2.01 34.69 -33.69
C SER A 3 -2.28 33.30 -33.11
N SER A 4 -2.43 32.30 -33.98
CA SER A 4 -2.53 30.89 -33.57
C SER A 4 -1.17 30.44 -33.04
N ALA A 5 -1.14 29.89 -31.83
CA ALA A 5 0.06 29.23 -31.33
C ALA A 5 0.41 28.03 -32.24
N PRO A 6 1.71 27.78 -32.52
CA PRO A 6 2.13 26.64 -33.33
C PRO A 6 1.88 25.32 -32.59
N ALA A 7 1.56 24.26 -33.35
CA ALA A 7 1.35 22.93 -32.80
C ALA A 7 2.63 22.38 -32.14
N PRO A 8 2.53 21.67 -30.99
CA PRO A 8 3.68 21.22 -30.23
C PRO A 8 4.54 20.21 -31.00
N LEU A 9 5.85 20.28 -30.74
CA LEU A 9 6.84 19.40 -31.34
C LEU A 9 6.60 17.94 -30.90
N ALA A 10 7.09 16.98 -31.69
CA ALA A 10 6.89 15.54 -31.39
C ALA A 10 7.49 15.14 -30.03
N SER A 11 8.62 15.75 -29.64
CA SER A 11 9.24 15.57 -28.32
C SER A 11 8.39 16.15 -27.18
N GLU A 12 7.74 17.30 -27.39
CA GLU A 12 6.87 17.94 -26.39
C GLU A 12 5.57 17.18 -26.18
N ARG A 13 5.06 16.51 -27.24
CA ARG A 13 3.89 15.63 -27.15
C ARG A 13 4.12 14.41 -26.27
N GLY A 14 5.33 13.84 -26.30
CA GLY A 14 5.71 12.71 -25.44
C GLY A 14 5.70 13.10 -23.96
N PHE A 15 6.38 14.19 -23.61
CA PHE A 15 6.41 14.71 -22.24
C PHE A 15 5.03 15.16 -21.75
N ALA A 16 4.23 15.83 -22.59
CA ALA A 16 2.87 16.22 -22.24
C ALA A 16 1.97 15.00 -21.99
N SER A 17 2.15 13.88 -22.70
CA SER A 17 1.40 12.64 -22.45
C SER A 17 1.78 11.99 -21.12
N ILE A 18 3.07 12.02 -20.75
CA ILE A 18 3.56 11.51 -19.46
C ILE A 18 3.04 12.39 -18.32
N GLN A 19 3.04 13.72 -18.50
CA GLN A 19 2.52 14.67 -17.52
C GLN A 19 1.01 14.46 -17.32
N ALA A 20 0.24 14.35 -18.40
CA ALA A 20 -1.20 14.12 -18.36
C ALA A 20 -1.55 12.75 -17.74
N ALA A 21 -0.76 11.70 -18.02
CA ALA A 21 -0.92 10.40 -17.38
C ALA A 21 -0.68 10.48 -15.86
N ARG A 22 0.34 11.21 -15.40
CA ARG A 22 0.62 11.44 -13.98
C ARG A 22 -0.46 12.27 -13.29
N GLU A 23 -1.00 13.28 -13.97
CA GLU A 23 -2.11 14.10 -13.45
C GLU A 23 -3.40 13.28 -13.34
N GLN A 24 -3.68 12.38 -14.30
CA GLN A 24 -4.80 11.44 -14.22
C GLN A 24 -4.60 10.39 -13.12
N GLU A 25 -3.37 9.91 -12.90
CA GLU A 25 -3.03 8.99 -11.81
C GLU A 25 -3.25 9.62 -10.41
N HIS A 26 -2.91 10.90 -10.25
CA HIS A 26 -3.14 11.64 -9.01
C HIS A 26 -4.62 12.02 -8.79
N ALA A 27 -5.42 12.19 -9.85
CA ALA A 27 -6.82 12.60 -9.76
C ALA A 27 -7.73 11.56 -9.05
N GLY A 28 -7.33 10.29 -8.98
CA GLY A 28 -8.07 9.24 -8.26
C GLY A 28 -7.64 9.03 -6.80
N ARG A 29 -6.53 9.65 -6.36
CA ARG A 29 -5.94 9.38 -5.04
C ARG A 29 -6.62 10.24 -3.98
N GLN A 30 -7.56 9.65 -3.24
CA GLN A 30 -8.12 10.31 -2.06
C GLN A 30 -7.06 10.37 -0.96
N THR A 31 -6.73 11.59 -0.52
CA THR A 31 -5.83 11.81 0.60
C THR A 31 -6.63 11.91 1.90
N THR A 32 -6.07 11.39 2.99
CA THR A 32 -6.69 11.51 4.31
C THR A 32 -6.60 12.97 4.77
N SER A 33 -7.74 13.58 5.13
CA SER A 33 -7.75 14.96 5.63
C SER A 33 -7.06 15.08 6.99
N VAL A 34 -6.53 16.26 7.34
CA VAL A 34 -5.88 16.50 8.65
C VAL A 34 -6.83 16.17 9.81
N LYS A 35 -8.10 16.56 9.70
CA LYS A 35 -9.14 16.24 10.69
C LYS A 35 -9.36 14.73 10.83
N ASP A 36 -9.28 13.99 9.73
CA ASP A 36 -9.40 12.53 9.76
C ASP A 36 -8.17 11.86 10.37
N ILE A 37 -6.98 12.40 10.15
CA ILE A 37 -5.74 11.91 10.78
C ILE A 37 -5.87 12.02 12.30
N GLU A 38 -6.26 13.18 12.82
CA GLU A 38 -6.47 13.41 14.26
C GLU A 38 -7.50 12.42 14.84
N ARG A 39 -8.62 12.25 14.14
CA ARG A 39 -9.69 11.32 14.52
C ARG A 39 -9.22 9.86 14.54
N ILE A 40 -8.47 9.43 13.52
CA ILE A 40 -7.92 8.06 13.44
C ILE A 40 -6.92 7.84 14.58
N HIS A 41 -6.02 8.79 14.80
CA HIS A 41 -5.03 8.73 15.88
C HIS A 41 -5.70 8.59 17.24
N GLN A 42 -6.64 9.48 17.56
CA GLN A 42 -7.33 9.48 18.85
C GLN A 42 -8.01 8.12 19.12
N ARG A 43 -8.70 7.57 18.11
CA ARG A 43 -9.34 6.25 18.20
C ARG A 43 -8.34 5.14 18.50
N LEU A 44 -7.18 5.13 17.84
CA LEU A 44 -6.13 4.12 18.07
C LEU A 44 -5.49 4.28 19.46
N ALA A 45 -5.25 5.52 19.89
CA ALA A 45 -4.72 5.84 21.21
C ALA A 45 -5.65 5.35 22.33
N ASP A 46 -6.96 5.57 22.18
CA ASP A 46 -7.96 5.14 23.16
C ASP A 46 -8.04 3.61 23.25
N VAL A 47 -8.00 2.92 22.10
CA VAL A 47 -7.89 1.45 22.06
C VAL A 47 -6.62 0.97 22.77
N PHE A 48 -5.48 1.60 22.52
CA PHE A 48 -4.21 1.20 23.12
C PHE A 48 -4.24 1.37 24.65
N LYS A 49 -4.82 2.48 25.15
CA LYS A 49 -4.99 2.74 26.60
C LYS A 49 -5.82 1.67 27.30
N THR A 50 -6.73 0.98 26.62
CA THR A 50 -7.47 -0.15 27.21
C THR A 50 -6.60 -1.37 27.54
N GLY A 51 -5.36 -1.43 27.02
CA GLY A 51 -4.49 -2.60 27.16
C GLY A 51 -4.89 -3.80 26.28
N ARG A 52 -5.95 -3.69 25.47
CA ARG A 52 -6.41 -4.77 24.56
C ARG A 52 -5.29 -5.33 23.69
N THR A 53 -4.40 -4.47 23.19
CA THR A 53 -3.32 -4.86 22.28
C THR A 53 -2.16 -5.58 22.96
N LYS A 54 -2.13 -5.65 24.31
CA LYS A 54 -1.13 -6.40 25.08
C LYS A 54 -1.44 -7.89 25.16
N GLN A 55 -2.72 -8.25 25.09
CA GLN A 55 -3.16 -9.64 25.22
C GLN A 55 -2.56 -10.50 24.11
N TYR A 56 -2.00 -11.65 24.48
CA TYR A 56 -1.34 -12.57 23.55
C TYR A 56 -2.31 -13.03 22.45
N GLU A 57 -3.52 -13.42 22.84
CA GLU A 57 -4.58 -13.91 21.97
C GLU A 57 -4.95 -12.86 20.93
N TRP A 58 -5.02 -11.59 21.34
CA TRP A 58 -5.28 -10.47 20.45
C TRP A 58 -4.16 -10.32 19.42
N ARG A 59 -2.90 -10.28 19.86
CA ARG A 59 -1.72 -10.15 18.98
C ARG A 59 -1.65 -11.32 17.98
N ALA A 60 -1.82 -12.55 18.46
CA ALA A 60 -1.80 -13.75 17.63
C ALA A 60 -2.95 -13.75 16.61
N ALA A 61 -4.15 -13.28 17.00
CA ALA A 61 -5.26 -13.15 16.07
C ALA A 61 -4.98 -12.12 14.97
N GLN A 62 -4.36 -10.97 15.29
CA GLN A 62 -3.98 -9.97 14.28
C GLN A 62 -2.95 -10.51 13.30
N LEU A 63 -1.90 -11.19 13.78
CA LEU A 63 -0.87 -11.78 12.92
C LEU A 63 -1.43 -12.85 11.97
N ARG A 64 -2.33 -13.71 12.45
CA ARG A 64 -3.05 -14.67 11.58
C ARG A 64 -3.96 -13.96 10.58
N GLY A 65 -4.55 -12.83 10.97
CA GLY A 65 -5.33 -11.97 10.07
C GLY A 65 -4.48 -11.38 8.95
N LEU A 66 -3.29 -10.84 9.27
CA LEU A 66 -2.34 -10.32 8.29
C LEU A 66 -1.86 -11.42 7.35
N ARG A 67 -1.52 -12.60 7.89
CA ARG A 67 -1.10 -13.75 7.08
C ARG A 67 -2.17 -14.12 6.05
N ARG A 68 -3.43 -14.19 6.47
CA ARG A 68 -4.56 -14.45 5.58
C ARG A 68 -4.71 -13.35 4.54
N LEU A 69 -4.68 -12.09 4.96
CA LEU A 69 -4.79 -10.93 4.07
C LEU A 69 -3.76 -10.99 2.94
N VAL A 70 -2.49 -11.24 3.27
CA VAL A 70 -1.41 -11.28 2.27
C VAL A 70 -1.57 -12.46 1.31
N LEU A 71 -1.93 -13.65 1.82
CA LEU A 71 -2.11 -14.84 0.99
C LEU A 71 -3.33 -14.74 0.06
N GLU A 72 -4.48 -14.32 0.60
CA GLU A 72 -5.74 -14.21 -0.16
C GLU A 72 -5.68 -13.10 -1.22
N ASN A 73 -4.83 -12.09 -1.03
CA ASN A 73 -4.68 -10.96 -1.96
C ASN A 73 -3.37 -11.00 -2.76
N SER A 74 -2.67 -12.14 -2.81
CA SER A 74 -1.34 -12.23 -3.43
C SER A 74 -1.33 -11.82 -4.92
N GLU A 75 -2.36 -12.18 -5.69
CA GLU A 75 -2.51 -11.76 -7.09
C GLU A 75 -2.79 -10.26 -7.25
N ALA A 76 -3.59 -9.68 -6.35
CA ALA A 76 -3.87 -8.24 -6.35
C ALA A 76 -2.61 -7.43 -6.00
N ILE A 77 -1.82 -7.93 -5.04
CA ILE A 77 -0.52 -7.34 -4.68
C ILE A 77 0.44 -7.43 -5.86
N HIS A 78 0.55 -8.59 -6.52
CA HIS A 78 1.38 -8.73 -7.72
C HIS A 78 0.95 -7.77 -8.84
N SER A 79 -0.35 -7.71 -9.13
CA SER A 79 -0.87 -6.81 -10.16
C SER A 79 -0.54 -5.34 -9.87
N ALA A 80 -0.62 -4.93 -8.60
CA ALA A 80 -0.21 -3.58 -8.19
C ALA A 80 1.29 -3.35 -8.33
N LEU A 81 2.14 -4.31 -7.93
CA LEU A 81 3.59 -4.21 -8.07
C LEU A 81 4.04 -4.15 -9.53
N GLU A 82 3.37 -4.88 -10.41
CA GLU A 82 3.63 -4.83 -11.84
C GLU A 82 3.20 -3.49 -12.43
N ALA A 83 2.02 -2.98 -12.06
CA ALA A 83 1.54 -1.67 -12.51
C ALA A 83 2.42 -0.51 -12.02
N ASP A 84 2.80 -0.51 -10.75
CA ASP A 84 3.53 0.61 -10.12
C ASP A 84 5.04 0.57 -10.44
N LEU A 85 5.63 -0.62 -10.47
CA LEU A 85 7.10 -0.80 -10.50
C LEU A 85 7.59 -1.62 -11.70
N GLY A 86 6.70 -2.18 -12.53
CA GLY A 86 7.06 -3.09 -13.62
C GLY A 86 7.68 -4.41 -13.14
N ARG A 87 7.45 -4.77 -11.86
CA ARG A 87 8.17 -5.88 -11.23
C ARG A 87 7.62 -7.24 -11.68
N PRO A 88 8.47 -8.18 -12.12
CA PRO A 88 8.02 -9.51 -12.53
C PRO A 88 7.34 -10.29 -11.40
N LYS A 89 6.35 -11.11 -11.75
CA LYS A 89 5.52 -11.87 -10.80
C LYS A 89 6.31 -12.69 -9.77
N VAL A 90 7.31 -13.44 -10.23
CA VAL A 90 8.12 -14.30 -9.36
C VAL A 90 8.90 -13.46 -8.35
N GLU A 91 9.48 -12.35 -8.78
CA GLU A 91 10.26 -11.48 -7.90
C GLU A 91 9.36 -10.79 -6.86
N GLY A 92 8.23 -10.23 -7.30
CA GLY A 92 7.23 -9.63 -6.40
C GLY A 92 6.67 -10.64 -5.39
N PHE A 93 6.40 -11.87 -5.83
CA PHE A 93 5.95 -12.93 -4.93
C PHE A 93 7.01 -13.29 -3.88
N ILE A 94 8.26 -13.49 -4.28
CA ILE A 94 9.33 -13.85 -3.33
C ILE A 94 9.57 -12.72 -2.32
N ALA A 95 9.70 -11.49 -2.81
CA ALA A 95 10.09 -10.35 -1.98
C ALA A 95 8.95 -9.83 -1.08
N GLU A 96 7.71 -9.81 -1.56
CA GLU A 96 6.62 -9.11 -0.86
C GLU A 96 5.61 -10.07 -0.22
N VAL A 97 5.36 -11.25 -0.83
CA VAL A 97 4.37 -12.21 -0.31
C VAL A 97 5.05 -13.27 0.55
N SER A 98 6.02 -14.00 0.00
CA SER A 98 6.70 -15.11 0.67
C SER A 98 7.50 -14.63 1.88
N ALA A 99 8.28 -13.55 1.73
CA ALA A 99 9.07 -12.99 2.84
C ALA A 99 8.18 -12.53 4.01
N VAL A 100 7.09 -11.81 3.74
CA VAL A 100 6.16 -11.34 4.78
C VAL A 100 5.47 -12.53 5.48
N VAL A 101 5.06 -13.55 4.73
CA VAL A 101 4.48 -14.77 5.32
C VAL A 101 5.49 -15.49 6.21
N ALA A 102 6.76 -15.58 5.80
CA ALA A 102 7.82 -16.17 6.60
C ALA A 102 8.05 -15.43 7.93
N GLU A 103 8.08 -14.09 7.90
CA GLU A 103 8.20 -13.25 9.11
C GLU A 103 6.99 -13.39 10.04
N LEU A 104 5.78 -13.48 9.48
CA LEU A 104 4.56 -13.71 10.25
C LEU A 104 4.57 -15.10 10.93
N ASP A 105 5.00 -16.13 10.20
CA ASP A 105 5.10 -17.50 10.72
C ASP A 105 6.21 -17.59 11.79
N HIS A 106 7.35 -16.95 11.58
CA HIS A 106 8.40 -16.82 12.58
C HIS A 106 7.89 -16.11 13.85
N THR A 107 7.23 -14.97 13.70
CA THR A 107 6.68 -14.20 14.81
C THR A 107 5.67 -15.02 15.59
N LEU A 108 4.69 -15.65 14.92
CA LEU A 108 3.68 -16.50 15.56
C LEU A 108 4.30 -17.65 16.36
N LYS A 109 5.38 -18.25 15.86
CA LYS A 109 6.09 -19.34 16.54
C LYS A 109 6.75 -18.90 17.85
N HIS A 110 7.24 -17.66 17.93
CA HIS A 110 8.02 -17.18 19.08
C HIS A 110 7.27 -16.20 19.99
N LEU A 111 6.14 -15.65 19.53
CA LEU A 111 5.39 -14.58 20.20
C LEU A 111 5.04 -14.85 21.67
N LYS A 112 4.82 -16.12 22.05
CA LYS A 112 4.48 -16.47 23.44
C LYS A 112 5.69 -16.40 24.37
N GLY A 113 6.90 -16.57 23.83
CA GLY A 113 8.16 -16.49 24.58
C GLY A 113 8.80 -15.11 24.58
N TRP A 114 8.23 -14.14 23.85
CA TRP A 114 8.63 -12.73 23.81
C TRP A 114 7.71 -11.88 24.68
#